data_AF-A0A7G8GM44-F1
#
_entry.id   AF-A0A7G8GM44-F1
#
_cell.length_a   1.000
_cell.length_b   1.000
_cell.length_c   1.000
_cell.angle_alpha   90.00
_cell.angle_beta   90.00
_cell.angle_gamma   90.00
#
_symmetry.space_group_name_H-M   'P 1'
#
loop_
_entity.id
_entity.type
_entity.pdbx_description
1 polymer ?
#
loop_
_entity_poly.entity_id
_entity_poly.type
_entity_poly.pdbx_seq_one_letter_code
_entity_poly.pdbx_strand_id
1 'polypeptide(L)' 'MIGLIRLYCYKGELFRLVDVCSRDASEAADALTKEGWTIEAEIPV' A
#
# COMPACT_ATOMS: atom_id res chain seq x y z
N MET A 1 -2.94 -19.33 4.60
CA MET A 1 -3.96 -18.32 4.94
C MET A 1 -3.64 -17.09 4.09
N ILE A 2 -4.52 -16.69 3.18
CA ILE A 2 -4.29 -15.50 2.33
C ILE A 2 -4.80 -14.31 3.14
N GLY A 3 -3.89 -13.57 3.77
CA GLY A 3 -4.22 -12.33 4.47
C GLY A 3 -4.27 -11.18 3.48
N LEU A 4 -5.01 -10.13 3.80
CA LEU A 4 -4.95 -8.86 3.08
C LEU A 4 -4.10 -7.88 3.90
N ILE A 5 -3.43 -6.97 3.21
CA ILE A 5 -2.76 -5.82 3.80
C ILE A 5 -3.36 -4.58 3.15
N ARG A 6 -3.77 -3.62 3.97
CA ARG A 6 -4.19 -2.29 3.54
C ARG A 6 -3.01 -1.34 3.62
N LEU A 7 -2.62 -0.78 2.48
CA LEU A 7 -1.61 0.25 2.34
C LEU A 7 -2.28 1.63 2.42
N TYR A 8 -1.79 2.46 3.33
CA TYR A 8 -2.19 3.86 3.48
C TYR A 8 -1.20 4.70 2.69
N CYS A 9 -1.67 5.33 1.61
CA CYS A 9 -0.81 6.00 0.65
C CYS A 9 -1.15 7.49 0.58
N TYR A 10 -0.13 8.33 0.55
CA TYR A 10 -0.27 9.77 0.40
C TYR A 10 0.59 10.32 -0.74
N LYS A 11 0.11 11.36 -1.43
CA LYS A 11 0.85 12.08 -2.47
C LYS A 11 0.40 13.54 -2.54
N GLY A 12 1.18 14.44 -1.93
CA GLY A 12 0.90 15.88 -1.97
C GLY A 12 -0.23 16.29 -1.03
N GLU A 13 -1.48 16.26 -1.51
CA GLU A 13 -2.73 16.43 -0.74
C GLU A 13 -3.70 15.26 -1.02
N LEU A 14 -3.24 14.26 -1.80
CA LEU A 14 -4.02 13.12 -2.23
C LEU A 14 -3.81 11.96 -1.27
N PHE A 15 -4.89 11.27 -0.93
CA PHE A 15 -4.89 10.08 -0.10
C PHE A 15 -5.53 8.90 -0.85
N ARG A 16 -4.95 7.71 -0.66
CA ARG A 16 -5.45 6.47 -1.25
C ARG A 16 -5.25 5.30 -0.29
N LEU A 17 -6.27 4.44 -0.22
CA LEU A 17 -6.17 3.12 0.41
C LEU A 17 -6.06 2.05 -0.67
N VAL A 18 -5.12 1.12 -0.51
CA VAL A 18 -4.94 0.00 -1.44
C VAL A 18 -4.90 -1.30 -0.64
N ASP A 19 -5.89 -2.16 -0.87
CA ASP A 19 -5.90 -3.51 -0.31
C ASP A 19 -5.21 -4.47 -1.27
N VAL A 20 -4.22 -5.18 -0.77
CA VAL A 20 -3.39 -6.12 -1.53
C VAL A 20 -3.26 -7.43 -0.79
N CYS A 21 -3.03 -8.52 -1.51
CA CYS A 21 -2.70 -9.79 -0.86
C CYS A 21 -1.40 -9.61 -0.06
N SER A 22 -1.34 -10.18 1.13
CA SER A 22 -0.19 -10.03 2.04
C SER A 22 1.14 -10.48 1.40
N ARG A 23 1.08 -11.46 0.50
CA ARG A 23 2.24 -11.96 -0.26
C ARG A 23 2.76 -10.96 -1.31
N ASP A 24 1.90 -10.07 -1.79
CA ASP A 24 2.17 -9.13 -2.88
C ASP A 24 2.36 -7.69 -2.33
N ALA A 25 2.26 -7.50 -1.01
CA ALA A 25 2.24 -6.19 -0.37
C ALA A 25 3.52 -5.38 -0.60
N SER A 26 4.69 -6.03 -0.49
CA SER A 26 5.98 -5.39 -0.74
C SER A 26 6.10 -4.91 -2.19
N GLU A 27 5.69 -5.74 -3.16
CA GLU A 27 5.76 -5.38 -4.58
C GLU A 27 4.80 -4.23 -4.90
N ALA A 28 3.61 -4.25 -4.32
CA ALA A 28 2.63 -3.17 -4.47
C ALA A 28 3.12 -1.85 -3.85
N ALA A 29 3.73 -1.89 -2.67
CA ALA A 29 4.32 -0.73 -2.01
C ALA A 29 5.45 -0.12 -2.85
N ASP A 30 6.32 -0.96 -3.43
CA ASP A 30 7.39 -0.52 -4.33
C ASP A 30 6.85 0.14 -5.60
N ALA A 31 5.80 -0.44 -6.20
CA ALA A 31 5.15 0.13 -7.39
C ALA A 31 4.52 1.50 -7.09
N LEU A 32 3.80 1.62 -5.97
CA LEU A 32 3.20 2.88 -5.51
C LEU A 32 4.28 3.94 -5.23
N THR A 33 5.40 3.53 -4.63
CA THR A 33 6.55 4.43 -4.39
C THR A 33 7.15 4.94 -5.70
N LYS A 34 7.29 4.10 -6.72
CA LYS A 34 7.73 4.50 -8.07
C LYS A 34 6.75 5.46 -8.76
N GLU A 35 5.46 5.34 -8.48
CA GLU A 35 4.43 6.28 -8.93
C GLU A 35 4.43 7.62 -8.13
N GLY A 36 5.29 7.73 -7.11
CA GLY A 36 5.42 8.92 -6.28
C GLY A 36 4.45 8.97 -5.11
N TRP A 37 3.88 7.83 -4.69
CA TRP A 37 3.15 7.73 -3.44
C TRP A 37 4.10 7.44 -2.28
N THR A 38 3.81 7.99 -1.12
CA THR A 38 4.44 7.62 0.15
C THR A 38 3.53 6.65 0.87
N ILE A 39 4.08 5.50 1.29
CA ILE A 39 3.37 4.55 2.15
C ILE A 39 3.56 4.99 3.61
N GLU A 40 2.46 5.37 4.25
CA GLU A 40 2.46 5.82 5.64
C GLU A 40 2.26 4.66 6.62
N ALA A 41 1.46 3.67 6.24
CA ALA A 41 1.19 2.49 7.06
C ALA A 41 0.78 1.27 6.23
N GLU A 42 1.06 0.10 6.77
CA GLU A 42 0.61 -1.20 6.28
C GLU A 42 -0.14 -1.92 7.39
N ILE A 43 -1.43 -2.19 7.19
CA ILE A 43 -2.28 -2.78 8.23
C ILE A 43 -2.86 -4.11 7.74
N PRO A 44 -2.58 -5.25 8.41
CA PRO A 44 -3.25 -6.50 8.13
C PRO A 44 -4.77 -6.39 8.37
N VAL A 45 -5.55 -6.90 7.42
CA VAL A 45 -7.03 -6.88 7.42
C VAL A 45 -7.61 -8.28 7.27
#